data_AF-A0AAW0CWR4-F1
#
_entry.id   AF-A0AAW0CWR4-F1
#
_cell.length_a   1.000
_cell.length_b   1.000
_cell.length_c   1.000
_cell.angle_alpha   90.00
_cell.angle_beta   90.00
_cell.angle_gamma   90.00
#
_symmetry.space_group_name_H-M   'P 1'
#
loop_
_entity.id
_entity.type
_entity.pdbx_description
1 polymer ?
#
loop_
_entity_poly.entity_id
_entity_poly.type
_entity_poly.pdbx_seq_one_letter_code
_entity_poly.pdbx_strand_id
1 'polypeptide(L)' 'MQEKWRHEKFTVIQRRKLGSASTREWRIKCLDCPGKLYTPGPGETLNNYEIHLRNRLHRRRVNERVRREPVRSKL' A
#
# COMPACT_ATOMS: atom_id res chain seq x y z
N MET A 1 -5.47 9.06 6.78
CA MET A 1 -4.84 7.75 6.45
C MET A 1 -3.33 7.76 6.69
N GLN A 2 -2.55 8.57 5.96
CA GLN A 2 -1.09 8.64 6.16
C GLN A 2 -0.71 9.08 7.57
N GLU A 3 -1.50 9.94 8.23
CA GLU A 3 -1.26 10.32 9.63
C GLU A 3 -1.36 9.14 10.62
N LYS A 4 -2.26 8.19 10.35
CA LYS A 4 -2.46 6.96 11.16
C LYS A 4 -1.41 5.89 10.82
N TRP A 5 -0.95 5.85 9.57
CA TRP A 5 -0.07 4.83 9.00
C TRP A 5 1.19 5.45 8.41
N ARG A 6 1.92 6.24 9.23
CA ARG A 6 2.99 7.15 8.77
C ARG A 6 4.18 6.45 8.13
N HIS A 7 4.48 5.24 8.57
CA HIS A 7 5.59 4.45 8.04
C HIS A 7 5.19 3.57 6.87
N GLU A 8 3.90 3.50 6.55
CA GLU A 8 3.40 2.59 5.52
C GLU A 8 3.57 3.19 4.13
N LYS A 9 4.29 2.47 3.26
CA LYS A 9 4.56 2.93 1.89
C LYS A 9 3.69 2.16 0.91
N PHE A 10 2.88 2.89 0.14
CA PHE A 10 2.04 2.34 -0.92
C PHE A 10 1.95 3.29 -2.11
N THR A 11 1.57 2.76 -3.26
CA THR A 11 1.26 3.54 -4.46
C THR A 11 -0.09 3.12 -5.02
N VAL A 12 -0.74 4.03 -5.74
CA VAL A 12 -1.98 3.75 -6.47
C VAL A 12 -1.63 3.68 -7.95
N ILE A 13 -1.94 2.55 -8.58
CA ILE A 13 -1.69 2.30 -10.00
C ILE A 13 -3.01 2.11 -10.73
N GLN A 14 -3.05 2.53 -11.98
CA GLN A 14 -4.17 2.25 -12.88
C GLN A 14 -3.83 1.01 -13.72
N ARG A 15 -4.69 0.01 -13.73
CA ARG A 15 -4.54 -1.20 -14.57
C ARG A 15 -5.71 -1.31 -15.53
N ARG A 16 -5.48 -1.96 -16.67
CA ARG A 16 -6.57 -2.39 -17.56
C ARG A 16 -7.31 -3.55 -16.89
N LYS A 17 -8.65 -3.48 -16.89
CA LYS A 17 -9.47 -4.59 -16.42
C LYS A 17 -9.40 -5.73 -17.43
N LEU A 18 -9.14 -6.94 -16.95
CA LEU A 18 -9.14 -8.12 -17.82
C LEU A 18 -10.54 -8.28 -18.45
N GLY A 19 -10.59 -8.45 -19.78
CA GLY A 19 -11.85 -8.56 -20.52
C GLY A 19 -12.50 -7.22 -20.94
N SER A 20 -11.93 -6.07 -20.56
CA SER A 20 -12.37 -4.77 -21.10
C SER A 20 -11.18 -3.85 -21.31
N ALA A 21 -10.78 -3.67 -22.57
CA ALA A 21 -9.65 -2.82 -22.94
C ALA A 21 -9.89 -1.32 -22.63
N SER A 22 -11.16 -0.91 -22.56
CA SER A 22 -11.58 0.47 -22.28
C SER A 22 -11.70 0.74 -20.78
N THR A 23 -11.98 -0.27 -19.96
CA THR A 23 -12.16 -0.09 -18.52
C THR A 23 -10.83 -0.10 -17.78
N ARG A 24 -10.55 1.01 -17.09
CA ARG A 24 -9.39 1.16 -16.22
C ARG A 24 -9.81 0.98 -14.76
N GLU A 25 -9.04 0.25 -13.98
CA GLU A 25 -9.27 0.01 -12.56
C GLU A 25 -8.10 0.53 -11.72
N TRP A 26 -8.40 1.24 -10.64
CA TRP A 26 -7.41 1.64 -9.66
C TRP A 26 -7.05 0.46 -8.74
N ARG A 27 -5.77 0.32 -8.43
CA ARG A 27 -5.23 -0.69 -7.51
C ARG A 27 -4.24 -0.04 -6.55
N ILE A 28 -4.27 -0.48 -5.30
CA ILE A 28 -3.32 -0.06 -4.27
C ILE A 28 -2.24 -1.13 -4.16
N LYS A 29 -0.98 -0.74 -4.36
CA LYS A 29 0.18 -1.62 -4.24
C LYS A 29 0.96 -1.26 -2.98
N CYS A 30 1.13 -2.25 -2.09
CA CYS A 30 2.02 -2.10 -0.94
C CYS A 30 3.49 -2.20 -1.41
N LEU A 31 4.35 -1.30 -0.97
CA LEU A 31 5.77 -1.32 -1.31
C LEU A 31 6.58 -2.26 -0.40
N ASP A 32 6.05 -2.55 0.79
CA ASP A 32 6.65 -3.46 1.77
C ASP A 32 6.21 -4.93 1.59
N CYS A 33 5.17 -5.18 0.79
CA CYS A 33 4.62 -6.51 0.53
C CYS A 33 4.54 -6.80 -0.99
N PRO A 34 5.64 -7.28 -1.60
CA PRO A 34 5.67 -7.60 -3.03
C PRO A 34 4.52 -8.51 -3.46
N GLY A 35 3.93 -8.21 -4.61
CA GLY A 35 2.81 -8.96 -5.19
C GLY A 35 1.44 -8.72 -4.54
N LYS A 36 1.34 -7.94 -3.44
CA LYS A 36 0.05 -7.61 -2.83
C LYS A 36 -0.57 -6.38 -3.47
N LEU A 37 -1.72 -6.61 -4.12
CA LEU A 37 -2.55 -5.58 -4.74
C LEU A 37 -3.95 -5.61 -4.12
N TYR A 38 -4.51 -4.43 -3.88
CA TYR A 38 -5.84 -4.26 -3.31
C TYR A 38 -6.72 -3.41 -4.22
N THR A 39 -8.00 -3.73 -4.29
CA THR A 39 -9.01 -2.86 -4.89
C THR A 39 -9.38 -1.77 -3.87
N PRO A 40 -9.47 -0.49 -4.26
CA PRO A 40 -10.15 0.52 -3.45
C PRO A 40 -11.53 0.02 -3.00
N GLY A 41 -11.94 0.39 -1.79
CA GLY A 41 -13.28 0.13 -1.29
C GLY A 41 -14.34 0.99 -1.98
N PRO A 42 -15.62 0.85 -1.60
CA PRO A 42 -16.69 1.73 -2.07
C PRO A 42 -16.30 3.20 -1.92
N GLY A 43 -16.63 4.03 -2.92
CA GLY A 43 -16.25 5.45 -2.93
C GLY A 43 -14.74 5.71 -2.99
N GLU A 44 -13.97 4.80 -3.60
CA GLU A 44 -12.50 4.89 -3.72
C GLU A 44 -11.77 4.96 -2.36
N THR A 45 -12.39 4.41 -1.32
CA THR A 45 -11.85 4.39 0.04
C THR A 45 -10.70 3.39 0.21
N LEU A 46 -9.93 3.53 1.28
CA LEU A 46 -8.83 2.61 1.62
C LEU A 46 -9.22 1.55 2.65
N ASN A 47 -10.52 1.35 2.92
CA ASN A 47 -11.01 0.48 3.99
C ASN A 47 -10.53 -0.97 3.83
N ASN A 48 -10.60 -1.52 2.62
CA ASN A 48 -10.08 -2.86 2.31
C ASN A 48 -8.56 -2.96 2.52
N TYR A 49 -7.85 -1.86 2.28
CA TYR A 49 -6.41 -1.79 2.47
C TYR A 49 -6.03 -1.68 3.96
N GLU A 50 -6.87 -1.09 4.83
CA GLU A 50 -6.59 -1.05 6.28
C GLU A 50 -6.42 -2.45 6.88
N ILE A 51 -7.13 -3.45 6.38
CA ILE A 51 -7.00 -4.85 6.82
C ILE A 51 -5.57 -5.35 6.56
N HIS A 52 -4.99 -4.98 5.41
CA HIS A 52 -3.59 -5.27 5.10
C HIS A 52 -2.65 -4.62 6.12
N LEU A 53 -2.89 -3.36 6.45
CA LEU A 53 -2.04 -2.59 7.36
C LEU A 53 -2.01 -3.16 8.78
N ARG A 54 -3.13 -3.77 9.22
CA ARG A 54 -3.19 -4.46 10.53
C ARG A 54 -2.53 -5.84 10.52
N ASN A 55 -2.23 -6.41 9.36
CA ASN A 55 -1.65 -7.74 9.26
C ASN A 55 -0.27 -7.82 9.92
N ARG A 56 -0.04 -8.84 10.77
CA ARG A 56 1.20 -9.00 11.55
C ARG A 56 2.44 -9.14 10.66
N LEU A 57 2.34 -9.86 9.55
CA LEU A 57 3.47 -10.08 8.64
C LEU A 57 3.85 -8.80 7.90
N HIS A 58 2.87 -8.01 7.47
CA HIS A 58 3.12 -6.70 6.88
C HIS A 58 3.81 -5.77 7.89
N ARG A 59 3.28 -5.65 9.11
CA ARG A 59 3.91 -4.86 10.19
C ARG A 59 5.36 -5.28 10.47
N ARG A 60 5.66 -6.58 10.41
CA ARG A 60 7.04 -7.07 10.55
C ARG A 60 7.96 -6.54 9.45
N ARG A 61 7.53 -6.60 8.18
CA ARG A 61 8.32 -6.11 7.04
C ARG A 61 8.57 -4.60 7.11
N VAL A 62 7.55 -3.83 7.49
CA VAL A 62 7.67 -2.38 7.68
C VAL A 62 8.68 -2.07 8.76
N ASN A 63 8.60 -2.75 9.91
CA ASN A 63 9.57 -2.59 11.00
C ASN A 63 10.99 -2.96 10.56
N GLU A 64 11.16 -4.04 9.78
CA GLU A 64 12.45 -4.43 9.21
C GLU A 64 13.01 -3.33 8.29
N ARG A 65 12.19 -2.72 7.42
CA ARG A 65 12.62 -1.60 6.58
C ARG A 65 12.99 -0.38 7.41
N VAL A 66 12.11 0.06 8.32
CA VAL A 66 12.31 1.26 9.13
C VAL A 66 13.58 1.14 9.99
N ARG A 67 13.87 -0.04 10.54
CA ARG A 67 15.12 -0.29 11.28
C ARG A 67 16.38 -0.20 10.41
N ARG A 68 16.26 -0.43 9.10
CA ARG A 68 17.37 -0.39 8.13
C ARG A 68 17.50 0.95 7.43
N GLU A 69 16.52 1.85 7.55
CA GLU A 69 16.63 3.19 6.98
C GLU A 69 17.65 3.97 7.83
N PRO A 70 18.81 4.37 7.26
CA PRO A 70 19.73 5.24 7.97
C PRO A 70 18.97 6.51 8.34
N VAL A 71 19.09 6.94 9.59
CA VAL A 71 18.56 8.23 10.03
C VAL A 71 19.16 9.26 9.09
N ARG A 72 18.32 9.86 8.22
CA ARG A 72 18.75 10.99 7.42
C ARG A 72 18.99 12.14 8.39
N SER A 73 20.22 12.26 8.87
CA SER A 73 20.70 13.44 9.57
C SER A 73 20.44 14.62 8.64
N LYS A 74 19.47 15.48 8.97
CA LYS A 74 19.38 16.80 8.35
C LYS A 74 20.67 17.53 8.70
N LEU A 75 21.49 17.79 7.69
CA LEU A 75 22.46 18.88 7.72
C LEU A 75 21.71 20.22 7.76
#